data_AF-A0A7C2Y2V4-F1
#
_entry.id   AF-A0A7C2Y2V4-F1
#
_cell.length_a   1.000
_cell.length_b   1.000
_cell.length_c   1.000
_cell.angle_alpha   90.00
_cell.angle_beta   90.00
_cell.angle_gamma   90.00
#
_symmetry.space_group_name_H-M   'P 1'
#
loop_
_entity.id
_entity.type
_entity.pdbx_description
1 polymer ?
#
loop_
_entity_poly.entity_id
_entity_poly.type
_entity_poly.pdbx_seq_one_letter_code
_entity_poly.pdbx_strand_id
1 'polypeptide(L)'
;MEREAVRPLLKAYQLIPQQMLMMHDNIALPLGTLCLRARGSAGGHNGMRSIIAVLGTEEFPRLRIGIGAPPEGVDTADYALSPFEEEEKPLIRQMLEPAADTCEAWLTKPIEQVMSHFNS
;
A
#
# COMPACT_ATOMS: atom_id res chain seq x y z
N MET A 1 -15.60 -5.71 -5.00
CA MET A 1 -15.41 -4.37 -4.42
C MET A 1 -14.19 -3.64 -4.97
N GLU A 2 -12.93 -3.96 -4.62
CA GLU A 2 -11.76 -3.20 -5.12
C GLU A 2 -11.65 -3.19 -6.67
N ARG A 3 -11.80 -4.37 -7.30
CA ARG A 3 -11.79 -4.52 -8.78
C ARG A 3 -12.81 -3.64 -9.48
N GLU A 4 -13.97 -3.49 -8.85
CA GLU A 4 -15.14 -2.86 -9.45
C GLU A 4 -15.10 -1.34 -9.29
N ALA A 5 -14.26 -0.81 -8.39
CA ALA A 5 -14.17 0.62 -8.13
C ALA A 5 -13.04 1.32 -8.91
N VAL A 6 -11.85 0.71 -9.00
CA VAL A 6 -10.65 1.41 -9.51
C VAL A 6 -10.82 1.85 -10.96
N ARG A 7 -11.23 0.94 -11.86
CA ARG A 7 -11.33 1.25 -13.30
C ARG A 7 -12.43 2.28 -13.61
N PRO A 8 -13.65 2.19 -13.05
CA PRO A 8 -14.65 3.23 -13.21
C PRO A 8 -14.21 4.59 -12.66
N LEU A 9 -13.52 4.65 -11.52
CA LEU A 9 -13.03 5.90 -10.95
C LEU A 9 -11.98 6.56 -11.85
N LEU A 10 -10.96 5.81 -12.28
CA LEU A 10 -9.95 6.33 -13.21
C LEU A 10 -10.60 6.84 -14.50
N LYS A 11 -11.59 6.12 -15.04
CA LYS A 11 -12.33 6.55 -16.24
C LYS A 11 -13.15 7.82 -15.99
N ALA A 12 -13.85 7.91 -14.86
CA ALA A 12 -14.69 9.06 -14.51
C ALA A 12 -13.87 10.35 -14.36
N TYR A 13 -12.69 10.25 -13.76
CA TYR A 13 -11.77 11.38 -13.56
C TYR A 13 -10.74 11.55 -14.68
N GLN A 14 -10.78 10.72 -15.73
CA GLN A 14 -9.85 10.73 -16.85
C GLN A 14 -8.37 10.61 -16.43
N LEU A 15 -8.11 9.79 -15.41
CA LEU A 15 -6.78 9.54 -14.86
C LEU A 15 -6.17 8.27 -15.44
N ILE A 16 -4.85 8.26 -15.59
CA ILE A 16 -4.06 7.05 -15.89
C ILE A 16 -3.59 6.37 -14.59
N PRO A 17 -3.25 5.07 -14.60
CA PRO A 17 -2.80 4.34 -13.40
C PRO A 17 -1.65 5.01 -12.64
N GLN A 18 -0.73 5.68 -13.33
CA GLN A 18 0.40 6.39 -12.73
C GLN A 18 -0.02 7.63 -11.92
N GLN A 19 -1.23 8.15 -12.13
CA GLN A 19 -1.81 9.28 -11.38
C GLN A 19 -2.64 8.81 -10.16
N MET A 20 -2.55 7.52 -9.82
CA MET A 20 -3.17 6.93 -8.64
C MET A 20 -2.08 6.42 -7.70
N LEU A 21 -2.29 6.60 -6.39
CA LEU A 21 -1.49 5.97 -5.36
C LEU A 21 -2.32 4.87 -4.70
N MET A 22 -1.89 3.61 -4.83
CA MET A 22 -2.53 2.48 -4.14
C MET A 22 -1.92 2.30 -2.75
N MET A 23 -2.72 2.42 -1.69
CA MET A 23 -2.27 2.15 -0.32
C MET A 23 -2.80 0.78 0.13
N HIS A 24 -1.94 -0.08 0.69
CA HIS A 24 -2.37 -1.38 1.19
C HIS A 24 -1.46 -1.92 2.29
N ASP A 25 -2.00 -2.77 3.15
CA ASP A 25 -1.27 -3.51 4.17
C ASP A 25 -0.32 -4.55 3.53
N ASN A 26 0.78 -4.84 4.21
CA ASN A 26 1.80 -5.72 3.69
C ASN A 26 2.50 -6.54 4.79
N ILE A 27 2.26 -7.84 4.77
CA ILE A 27 2.84 -8.77 5.74
C ILE A 27 4.35 -8.99 5.60
N ALA A 28 4.93 -8.68 4.44
CA ALA A 28 6.37 -8.83 4.21
C ALA A 28 7.18 -7.63 4.72
N LEU A 29 6.51 -6.59 5.25
CA LEU A 29 7.14 -5.44 5.87
C LEU A 29 6.88 -5.48 7.37
N PRO A 30 7.89 -5.19 8.22
CA PRO A 30 7.68 -5.06 9.66
C PRO A 30 6.57 -4.07 9.98
N LEU A 31 5.89 -4.28 11.11
CA LEU A 31 4.88 -3.34 11.61
C LEU A 31 5.47 -1.93 11.69
N GLY A 32 4.74 -0.93 11.23
CA GLY A 32 5.19 0.47 11.26
C GLY A 32 6.08 0.89 10.09
N THR A 33 6.55 -0.05 9.25
CA THR A 33 7.37 0.29 8.08
C THR A 33 6.50 0.80 6.92
N LEU A 34 6.89 1.93 6.34
CA LEU A 34 6.30 2.46 5.11
C LEU A 34 7.24 2.22 3.93
N CYS A 35 6.69 1.76 2.80
CA CYS A 35 7.49 1.59 1.60
C CYS A 35 6.74 2.01 0.35
N LEU A 36 7.11 3.17 -0.18
CA LEU A 36 6.64 3.68 -1.46
C LEU A 36 7.39 2.99 -2.61
N ARG A 37 6.64 2.55 -3.62
CA ARG A 37 7.16 1.96 -4.85
C ARG A 37 6.44 2.56 -6.05
N ALA A 38 7.18 2.91 -7.10
CA ALA A 38 6.60 3.39 -8.36
C ALA A 38 5.86 2.30 -9.15
N ARG A 39 6.23 1.03 -8.95
CA ARG A 39 5.67 -0.15 -9.63
C ARG A 39 6.06 -1.45 -8.92
N GLY A 40 5.58 -2.58 -9.42
CA GLY A 40 5.98 -3.92 -8.97
C GLY A 40 4.90 -4.99 -9.09
N SER A 41 5.26 -6.23 -8.81
CA SER A 41 4.31 -7.35 -8.91
C SER A 41 3.31 -7.38 -7.75
N ALA A 42 2.33 -8.29 -7.83
CA ALA A 42 1.34 -8.49 -6.77
C ALA A 42 1.96 -8.99 -5.44
N GLY A 43 3.16 -9.56 -5.45
CA GLY A 43 3.84 -10.03 -4.22
C GLY A 43 3.05 -11.01 -3.37
N GLY A 44 2.17 -11.82 -3.99
CA GLY A 44 1.28 -12.75 -3.27
C GLY A 44 -0.03 -12.14 -2.76
N HIS A 45 -0.22 -10.82 -2.84
CA HIS A 45 -1.41 -10.14 -2.36
C HIS A 45 -2.58 -10.28 -3.36
N ASN A 46 -3.67 -10.93 -2.93
CA ASN A 46 -4.83 -11.21 -3.78
C ASN A 46 -5.51 -9.94 -4.30
N GLY A 47 -5.61 -8.89 -3.47
CA GLY A 47 -6.12 -7.57 -3.85
C GLY A 47 -5.24 -6.86 -4.88
N MET A 48 -3.91 -7.06 -4.81
CA MET A 48 -3.01 -6.47 -5.81
C MET A 48 -3.08 -7.20 -7.14
N ARG A 49 -3.12 -8.54 -7.12
CA ARG A 49 -3.30 -9.37 -8.34
C ARG A 49 -4.59 -8.96 -9.07
N SER A 50 -5.62 -8.76 -8.28
CA SER A 50 -6.94 -8.26 -8.65
C SER A 50 -6.89 -6.91 -9.37
N ILE A 51 -6.23 -5.91 -8.77
CA ILE A 51 -6.09 -4.56 -9.35
C ILE A 51 -5.23 -4.58 -10.61
N ILE A 52 -4.11 -5.28 -10.59
CA ILE A 52 -3.22 -5.43 -11.76
C ILE A 52 -3.98 -6.05 -12.94
N ALA A 53 -4.79 -7.09 -12.70
CA ALA A 53 -5.60 -7.72 -13.74
C ALA A 53 -6.65 -6.75 -14.34
N VAL A 54 -7.23 -5.88 -13.52
CA VAL A 54 -8.23 -4.88 -13.95
C VAL A 54 -7.59 -3.73 -14.72
N LEU A 55 -6.41 -3.28 -14.29
CA LEU A 55 -5.67 -2.19 -14.91
C LEU A 55 -4.86 -2.64 -16.15
N GLY A 56 -4.54 -3.92 -16.24
CA GLY A 56 -3.70 -4.49 -17.30
C GLY A 56 -2.23 -4.07 -17.21
N THR A 57 -1.78 -3.55 -16.06
CA THR A 57 -0.42 -3.05 -15.87
C THR A 57 0.00 -3.12 -14.40
N GLU A 58 1.32 -3.21 -14.17
CA GLU A 58 1.97 -3.09 -12.86
C GLU A 58 2.58 -1.69 -12.63
N GLU A 59 2.53 -0.83 -13.65
CA GLU A 59 3.13 0.51 -13.69
C GLU A 59 2.23 1.54 -12.99
N PHE A 60 2.04 1.38 -11.69
CA PHE A 60 1.37 2.38 -10.86
C PHE A 60 1.97 2.47 -9.45
N PRO A 61 2.05 3.70 -8.89
CA PRO A 61 2.53 3.93 -7.54
C PRO A 61 1.74 3.18 -6.47
N ARG A 62 2.46 2.67 -5.47
CA ARG A 62 1.85 2.08 -4.27
C ARG A 62 2.62 2.41 -3.01
N LEU A 63 1.90 2.72 -1.94
CA LEU A 63 2.42 2.84 -0.59
C LEU A 63 2.08 1.56 0.18
N ARG A 64 3.10 0.79 0.51
CA ARG A 64 2.96 -0.42 1.31
C ARG A 64 3.06 -0.05 2.78
N ILE A 65 2.08 -0.49 3.56
CA ILE A 65 1.96 -0.26 5.00
C ILE A 65 2.30 -1.57 5.69
N GLY A 66 3.42 -1.64 6.39
CA GLY A 66 3.88 -2.85 7.04
C GLY A 66 3.02 -3.21 8.23
N ILE A 67 2.52 -4.46 8.22
CA ILE A 67 1.73 -5.03 9.30
C ILE A 67 2.43 -6.18 10.00
N GLY A 68 3.66 -6.54 9.58
CA GLY A 68 4.39 -7.67 10.15
C GLY A 68 3.99 -9.02 9.55
N ALA A 69 4.83 -10.02 9.77
CA ALA A 69 4.55 -11.38 9.33
C ALA A 69 3.68 -12.10 10.35
N PRO A 70 2.74 -12.95 9.91
CA PRO A 70 1.95 -13.78 10.83
C PRO A 70 2.87 -14.70 11.65
N PRO A 71 2.54 -14.97 12.93
CA PRO A 71 3.20 -16.00 13.71
C PRO A 71 3.15 -17.37 13.01
N GLU A 72 4.08 -18.26 13.36
CA GLU A 72 4.12 -19.60 12.78
C GLU A 72 2.80 -20.35 12.99
N GLY A 73 2.25 -20.91 11.92
CA GLY A 73 0.98 -21.64 11.93
C GLY A 73 -0.29 -20.77 11.83
N VAL A 74 -0.16 -19.44 11.77
CA VAL A 74 -1.28 -18.52 11.56
C VAL A 74 -1.49 -18.28 10.07
N ASP A 75 -2.74 -18.38 9.61
CA ASP A 75 -3.09 -18.05 8.22
C ASP A 75 -2.88 -16.55 7.95
N THR A 76 -2.32 -16.25 6.78
CA THR A 76 -2.01 -14.87 6.40
C THR A 76 -3.24 -13.99 6.24
N ALA A 77 -4.35 -14.55 5.73
CA ALA A 77 -5.59 -13.79 5.56
C ALA A 77 -6.24 -13.52 6.91
N ASP A 78 -6.25 -14.51 7.80
CA ASP A 78 -6.77 -14.33 9.17
C ASP A 78 -5.95 -13.29 9.94
N TYR A 79 -4.62 -13.30 9.81
CA TYR A 79 -3.75 -12.29 10.42
C TYR A 79 -4.03 -10.88 9.91
N ALA A 80 -4.12 -10.70 8.58
CA ALA A 80 -4.39 -9.38 7.98
C ALA A 80 -5.77 -8.81 8.34
N LEU A 81 -6.72 -9.66 8.71
CA LEU A 81 -8.07 -9.27 9.13
C LEU A 81 -8.22 -9.13 10.65
N SER A 82 -7.21 -9.49 11.42
CA SER A 82 -7.21 -9.41 12.88
C SER A 82 -6.94 -7.98 13.36
N PRO A 83 -7.49 -7.56 14.50
CA PRO A 83 -7.16 -6.27 15.09
C PRO A 83 -5.71 -6.25 15.60
N PHE A 84 -5.10 -5.07 15.62
CA PHE A 84 -3.81 -4.85 16.28
C PHE A 84 -3.92 -4.98 17.80
N GLU A 85 -2.91 -5.57 18.42
CA GLU A 85 -2.77 -5.70 19.88
C GLU A 85 -2.52 -4.34 20.56
N GLU A 86 -2.77 -4.22 21.86
CA GLU A 86 -2.59 -2.95 22.59
C GLU A 86 -1.16 -2.43 22.51
N GLU A 87 -0.17 -3.33 22.51
CA GLU A 87 1.25 -3.03 22.41
C GLU A 87 1.65 -2.52 21.01
N GLU A 88 0.88 -2.87 19.98
CA GLU A 88 1.11 -2.49 18.58
C GLU A 88 0.53 -1.10 18.25
N LYS A 89 -0.55 -0.71 18.93
CA LYS A 89 -1.26 0.57 18.68
C LYS A 89 -0.37 1.81 18.74
N PRO A 90 0.59 1.96 19.67
CA PRO A 90 1.50 3.10 19.65
C PRO A 90 2.28 3.22 18.35
N LEU A 91 2.76 2.09 17.80
CA LEU A 91 3.52 2.07 16.55
C LEU A 91 2.62 2.42 15.36
N ILE A 92 1.39 1.89 15.34
CA ILE A 92 0.39 2.24 14.33
C ILE A 92 0.08 3.74 14.37
N ARG A 93 -0.09 4.35 15.55
CA ARG A 93 -0.32 5.80 15.65
C ARG A 93 0.87 6.60 15.14
N GLN A 94 2.09 6.18 15.46
CA GLN A 94 3.31 6.86 15.03
C GLN A 94 3.51 6.82 13.52
N MET A 95 3.02 5.79 12.82
CA MET A 95 3.17 5.71 11.36
C MET A 95 2.11 6.48 10.57
N LEU A 96 1.00 6.91 11.18
CA LEU A 96 -0.08 7.62 10.47
C LEU A 96 0.39 8.96 9.90
N GLU A 97 1.12 9.74 10.67
CA GLU A 97 1.63 11.05 10.25
C GLU A 97 2.67 10.92 9.11
N PRO A 98 3.71 10.09 9.22
CA PRO A 98 4.61 9.81 8.09
C PRO A 98 3.90 9.25 6.85
N ALA A 99 2.83 8.46 7.00
CA ALA A 99 2.06 7.94 5.87
C ALA A 99 1.29 9.07 5.15
N ALA A 100 0.70 9.99 5.91
CA ALA A 100 0.05 11.18 5.36
C ALA A 100 1.08 12.08 4.66
N ASP A 101 2.21 12.37 5.31
CA ASP A 101 3.31 13.17 4.74
C ASP A 101 3.85 12.56 3.44
N THR A 102 3.96 11.22 3.38
CA THR A 102 4.36 10.51 2.16
C THR A 102 3.36 10.74 1.02
N CYS A 103 2.06 10.71 1.32
CA CYS A 103 1.00 10.95 0.33
C CYS A 103 1.03 12.39 -0.18
N GLU A 104 1.17 13.37 0.72
CA GLU A 104 1.26 14.79 0.37
C GLU A 104 2.51 15.09 -0.47
N ALA A 105 3.65 14.50 -0.09
CA ALA A 105 4.88 14.64 -0.84
C ALA A 105 4.76 14.02 -2.24
N TRP A 106 4.10 12.87 -2.37
CA TRP A 106 3.87 12.22 -3.68
C TRP A 106 3.04 13.08 -4.64
N LEU A 107 2.10 13.88 -4.12
CA LEU A 107 1.29 14.79 -4.96
C LEU A 107 2.09 15.94 -5.55
N THR A 108 3.22 16.32 -4.93
CA THR A 108 3.94 17.57 -5.25
C THR A 108 5.38 17.36 -5.70
N LYS A 109 5.95 16.17 -5.53
CA LYS A 109 7.35 15.86 -5.82
C LYS A 109 7.49 14.61 -6.69
N PRO A 110 8.59 14.50 -7.47
CA PRO A 110 8.91 13.26 -8.19
C PRO A 110 8.99 12.07 -7.24
N ILE A 111 8.42 10.94 -7.63
CA ILE A 111 8.29 9.76 -6.77
C ILE A 111 9.64 9.24 -6.27
N GLU A 112 10.70 9.35 -7.07
CA GLU A 112 12.05 8.95 -6.71
C GLU A 112 12.58 9.74 -5.50
N GLN A 113 12.25 11.03 -5.42
CA GLN A 113 12.64 11.88 -4.29
C GLN A 113 11.87 11.51 -3.03
N VAL A 114 10.57 11.25 -3.17
CA VAL A 114 9.72 10.82 -2.05
C VAL A 114 10.18 9.47 -1.52
N MET A 115 10.45 8.52 -2.42
CA MET A 115 11.01 7.22 -2.06
C MET A 115 12.34 7.35 -1.31
N SER A 116 13.25 8.21 -1.77
CA SER A 116 14.53 8.42 -1.10
C SER A 116 14.40 9.01 0.30
N HIS A 117 13.32 9.75 0.57
CA HIS A 117 13.09 10.39 1.87
C HIS A 117 12.40 9.45 2.85
N PHE A 118 11.37 8.71 2.40
CA PHE A 118 10.48 7.96 3.28
C PHE A 118 10.74 6.44 3.34
N ASN A 119 11.48 5.84 2.40
CA ASN A 119 11.75 4.38 2.41
C ASN A 119 12.93 3.98 3.31
N SER A 120 13.04 4.56 4.51
CA SER A 120 14.15 4.32 5.43
C SER A 120 13.95 3.03 6.24
#